data_AF-A0A662ZFP8-F1
#
_entry.id   AF-A0A662ZFP8-F1
#
_cell.length_a   1.000
_cell.length_b   1.000
_cell.length_c   1.000
_cell.angle_alpha   90.00
_cell.angle_beta   90.00
_cell.angle_gamma   90.00
#
_symmetry.space_group_name_H-M   'P 1'
#
loop_
_entity.id
_entity.type
_entity.pdbx_description
1 polymer ?
#
loop_
_entity_poly.entity_id
_entity_poly.type
_entity_poly.pdbx_seq_one_letter_code
_entity_poly.pdbx_strand_id
1 'polypeptide(L)'
;MSNEHFVLMSGNEAPLGAFVRDGGCNFSVWAPEATKVTLILYTDNEQEIVRYELPEKHDGLWFGFVKNVRPGQLYAYSVDGVNDPKNGLSFDASKILIDPYAKKLNRPVDWNYDLYLNDSGRFISKSVVVDDNAFDWQGVKKPGLTKDRTILYETHVKGLPSYVMIFLKNSVEHIWDLVIRMLSSISRIWE
;
A
#
# COMPACT_ATOMS: atom_id res chain seq x y z
N MET A 1 -16.59 -20.96 -3.06
CA MET A 1 -15.46 -20.19 -2.49
C MET A 1 -14.62 -21.19 -1.73
N SER A 2 -13.39 -21.46 -2.20
CA SER A 2 -12.49 -22.37 -1.49
C SER A 2 -12.27 -21.83 -0.08
N ASN A 3 -12.45 -22.70 0.91
CA ASN A 3 -12.20 -22.41 2.31
C ASN A 3 -10.66 -22.35 2.50
N GLU A 4 -10.00 -21.32 1.93
CA GLU A 4 -8.56 -21.12 2.13
C GLU A 4 -8.35 -20.76 3.60
N HIS A 5 -7.81 -21.72 4.35
CA HIS A 5 -7.56 -21.54 5.77
C HIS A 5 -6.29 -20.69 5.92
N PHE A 6 -6.46 -19.44 6.36
CA PHE A 6 -5.33 -18.62 6.78
C PHE A 6 -4.75 -19.19 8.08
N VAL A 7 -3.42 -19.21 8.19
CA VAL A 7 -2.72 -19.70 9.38
C VAL A 7 -1.58 -18.74 9.67
N LEU A 8 -1.65 -18.11 10.85
CA LEU A 8 -0.58 -17.25 11.35
C LEU A 8 0.54 -18.09 11.97
N MET A 9 1.78 -17.70 11.67
CA MET A 9 3.00 -18.29 12.19
C MET A 9 4.01 -17.18 12.53
N SER A 10 5.11 -17.56 13.18
CA SER A 10 6.26 -16.67 13.35
C SER A 10 6.78 -16.21 11.98
N GLY A 11 7.12 -14.92 11.89
CA GLY A 11 7.54 -14.26 10.66
C GLY A 11 8.98 -13.75 10.77
N ASN A 12 9.31 -12.78 9.93
CA ASN A 12 10.56 -12.04 10.00
C ASN A 12 10.30 -10.54 10.15
N GLU A 13 11.21 -9.85 10.83
CA GLU A 13 11.18 -8.39 11.04
C GLU A 13 11.31 -7.58 9.73
N ALA A 14 11.90 -8.16 8.69
CA ALA A 14 12.15 -7.50 7.42
C ALA A 14 11.67 -8.33 6.22
N PRO A 15 11.31 -7.67 5.09
CA PRO A 15 11.17 -6.22 4.95
C PRO A 15 9.90 -5.68 5.64
N LEU A 16 9.80 -4.36 5.78
CA LEU A 16 8.63 -3.68 6.33
C LEU A 16 7.45 -3.73 5.36
N GLY A 17 6.24 -3.76 5.91
CA GLY A 17 4.98 -3.90 5.19
C GLY A 17 4.60 -5.36 4.89
N ALA A 18 3.74 -5.53 3.90
CA ALA A 18 3.36 -6.85 3.37
C ALA A 18 4.34 -7.32 2.29
N PHE A 19 4.94 -8.49 2.51
CA PHE A 19 5.91 -9.11 1.61
C PHE A 19 5.53 -10.55 1.28
N VAL A 20 5.16 -10.79 0.01
CA VAL A 20 4.74 -12.09 -0.49
C VAL A 20 5.95 -13.03 -0.60
N ARG A 21 5.85 -14.22 -0.01
CA ARG A 21 6.88 -15.27 -0.08
C ARG A 21 6.31 -16.62 0.35
N ASP A 22 6.97 -17.71 -0.05
CA ASP A 22 6.75 -19.05 0.52
C ASP A 22 5.27 -19.50 0.55
N GLY A 23 4.47 -19.11 -0.45
CA GLY A 23 3.04 -19.44 -0.53
C GLY A 23 2.15 -18.67 0.46
N GLY A 24 2.62 -17.54 0.98
CA GLY A 24 1.89 -16.64 1.88
C GLY A 24 2.46 -15.22 1.87
N CYS A 25 2.25 -14.50 2.96
CA CYS A 25 2.73 -13.14 3.12
C CYS A 25 3.29 -12.90 4.53
N ASN A 26 4.47 -12.31 4.59
CA ASN A 26 5.05 -11.77 5.80
C ASN A 26 4.52 -10.35 6.01
N PHE A 27 4.10 -10.04 7.23
CA PHE A 27 3.67 -8.72 7.63
C PHE A 27 4.63 -8.22 8.69
N SER A 28 5.18 -7.01 8.51
CA SER A 28 6.03 -6.36 9.50
C SER A 28 5.70 -4.88 9.61
N VAL A 29 5.55 -4.36 10.81
CA VAL A 29 5.21 -2.95 11.06
C VAL A 29 5.92 -2.42 12.31
N TRP A 30 6.41 -1.19 12.23
CA TRP A 30 7.05 -0.52 13.35
C TRP A 30 6.00 0.15 14.25
N ALA A 31 5.95 -0.27 15.51
CA ALA A 31 5.05 0.26 16.54
C ALA A 31 5.64 0.01 17.95
N PRO A 32 6.70 0.73 18.36
CA PRO A 32 7.47 0.43 19.57
C PRO A 32 6.64 0.54 20.86
N GLU A 33 5.82 1.58 20.95
CA GLU A 33 4.98 1.87 22.12
C GLU A 33 3.66 1.10 22.14
N ALA A 34 3.35 0.34 21.08
CA ALA A 34 2.17 -0.52 21.06
C ALA A 34 2.33 -1.66 22.08
N THR A 35 1.21 -2.03 22.69
CA THR A 35 1.11 -3.22 23.55
C THR A 35 0.57 -4.42 22.78
N LYS A 36 -0.11 -4.20 21.66
CA LYS A 36 -0.63 -5.23 20.76
C LYS A 36 -0.80 -4.68 19.35
N VAL A 37 -0.43 -5.44 18.34
CA VAL A 37 -0.74 -5.15 16.94
C VAL A 37 -1.58 -6.29 16.37
N THR A 38 -2.76 -5.95 15.85
CA THR A 38 -3.70 -6.90 15.24
C THR A 38 -3.73 -6.69 13.74
N LEU A 39 -3.32 -7.69 12.97
CA LEU A 39 -3.53 -7.79 11.53
C LEU A 39 -4.97 -8.24 11.25
N ILE A 40 -5.63 -7.58 10.32
CA ILE A 40 -7.01 -7.89 9.92
C ILE A 40 -7.03 -8.17 8.42
N LEU A 41 -7.55 -9.32 8.02
CA LEU A 41 -7.72 -9.69 6.60
C LEU A 41 -9.18 -9.50 6.18
N TYR A 42 -9.38 -9.02 4.95
CA TYR A 42 -10.70 -8.74 4.40
C TYR A 42 -10.92 -9.43 3.05
N THR A 43 -12.18 -9.74 2.74
CA THR A 43 -12.60 -10.11 1.38
C THR A 43 -12.52 -8.89 0.44
N ASP A 44 -12.61 -9.12 -0.86
CA ASP A 44 -12.64 -8.06 -1.87
C ASP A 44 -13.79 -7.05 -1.66
N ASN A 45 -14.88 -7.47 -0.99
CA ASN A 45 -16.02 -6.62 -0.62
C ASN A 45 -15.87 -5.96 0.76
N GLU A 46 -14.64 -5.85 1.27
CA GLU A 46 -14.29 -5.28 2.58
C GLU A 46 -14.97 -5.97 3.79
N GLN A 47 -15.45 -7.21 3.64
CA GLN A 47 -15.91 -8.01 4.79
C GLN A 47 -14.73 -8.62 5.52
N GLU A 48 -14.70 -8.49 6.85
CA GLU A 48 -13.65 -9.08 7.68
C GLU A 48 -13.67 -10.61 7.57
N ILE A 49 -12.49 -11.20 7.36
CA ILE A 49 -12.29 -12.65 7.31
C ILE A 49 -11.77 -13.13 8.67
N VAL A 50 -10.69 -12.51 9.17
CA VAL A 50 -9.99 -12.94 10.38
C VAL A 50 -9.14 -11.81 10.97
N ARG A 51 -8.93 -11.87 12.29
CA ARG A 51 -7.98 -11.04 13.04
C ARG A 51 -6.89 -11.90 13.65
N TYR A 52 -5.66 -11.44 13.52
CA TYR A 52 -4.47 -12.08 14.08
C TYR A 52 -3.68 -11.08 14.88
N GLU A 53 -3.44 -11.37 16.16
CA GLU A 53 -2.42 -10.68 16.93
C GLU A 53 -1.04 -11.09 16.38
N LEU A 54 -0.22 -10.11 15.97
CA LEU A 54 1.11 -10.41 15.48
C LEU A 54 1.95 -11.03 16.61
N PRO A 55 2.51 -12.24 16.40
CA PRO A 55 3.05 -13.05 17.49
C PRO A 55 4.41 -12.56 17.99
N GLU A 56 5.16 -11.83 17.17
CA GLU A 56 6.53 -11.44 17.47
C GLU A 56 6.65 -9.93 17.63
N LYS A 57 7.43 -9.50 18.63
CA LYS A 57 7.87 -8.10 18.82
C LYS A 57 9.38 -8.07 19.11
N HIS A 58 10.15 -7.41 18.26
CA HIS A 58 11.60 -7.22 18.42
C HIS A 58 12.00 -5.78 18.05
N ASP A 59 12.70 -5.07 18.93
CA ASP A 59 13.15 -3.67 18.72
C ASP A 59 12.06 -2.72 18.19
N GLY A 60 10.83 -2.92 18.65
CA GLY A 60 9.65 -2.13 18.28
C GLY A 60 9.01 -2.51 16.95
N LEU A 61 9.52 -3.52 16.25
CA LEU A 61 8.90 -4.15 15.09
C LEU A 61 7.98 -5.27 15.53
N TRP A 62 6.77 -5.26 14.99
CA TRP A 62 5.78 -6.31 15.14
C TRP A 62 5.66 -7.08 13.84
N PHE A 63 5.72 -8.40 13.89
CA PHE A 63 5.70 -9.19 12.68
C PHE A 63 5.10 -10.59 12.83
N GLY A 64 4.71 -11.15 11.69
CA GLY A 64 4.15 -12.49 11.57
C GLY A 64 4.00 -12.89 10.11
N PHE A 65 3.90 -14.19 9.86
CA PHE A 65 3.70 -14.72 8.52
C PHE A 65 2.36 -15.44 8.43
N VAL A 66 1.58 -15.14 7.39
CA VAL A 66 0.27 -15.77 7.16
C VAL A 66 0.33 -16.61 5.88
N LYS A 67 0.11 -17.92 6.03
CA LYS A 67 0.00 -18.84 4.87
C LYS A 67 -1.22 -18.52 4.02
N ASN A 68 -1.11 -18.81 2.72
CA ASN A 68 -2.18 -18.69 1.73
C ASN A 68 -2.62 -17.25 1.42
N VAL A 69 -1.99 -16.23 2.01
CA VAL A 69 -2.18 -14.85 1.56
C VAL A 69 -1.53 -14.69 0.19
N ARG A 70 -2.33 -14.24 -0.78
CA ARG A 70 -1.91 -13.98 -2.17
C ARG A 70 -1.92 -12.48 -2.48
N PRO A 71 -1.22 -12.04 -3.53
CA PRO A 71 -1.37 -10.68 -4.05
C PRO A 71 -2.84 -10.34 -4.32
N GLY A 72 -3.25 -9.12 -3.98
CA GLY A 72 -4.63 -8.66 -4.02
C GLY A 72 -5.37 -8.76 -2.68
N GLN A 73 -4.88 -9.56 -1.72
CA GLN A 73 -5.48 -9.66 -0.40
C GLN A 73 -5.58 -8.29 0.29
N LEU A 74 -6.78 -7.93 0.73
CA LEU A 74 -7.03 -6.70 1.49
C LEU A 74 -6.69 -6.92 2.96
N TYR A 75 -5.99 -5.95 3.56
CA TYR A 75 -5.64 -5.99 4.98
C TYR A 75 -5.60 -4.60 5.61
N ALA A 76 -5.62 -4.58 6.95
CA ALA A 76 -5.42 -3.39 7.76
C ALA A 76 -4.85 -3.79 9.13
N TYR A 77 -4.49 -2.79 9.94
CA TYR A 77 -4.09 -2.99 11.33
C TYR A 77 -5.10 -2.38 12.32
N SER A 78 -5.17 -2.95 13.51
CA SER A 78 -5.66 -2.31 14.73
C SER A 78 -4.54 -2.37 15.77
N VAL A 79 -4.26 -1.25 16.43
CA VAL A 79 -3.11 -1.12 17.31
C VAL A 79 -3.55 -0.65 18.68
N ASP A 80 -3.16 -1.41 19.70
CA ASP A 80 -3.47 -1.17 21.10
C ASP A 80 -2.25 -0.62 21.83
N GLY A 81 -2.48 0.11 22.92
CA GLY A 81 -1.43 0.78 23.68
C GLY A 81 -1.97 1.79 24.68
N VAL A 82 -1.07 2.55 25.30
CA VAL A 82 -1.45 3.59 26.26
C VAL A 82 -2.18 4.73 25.55
N ASN A 83 -3.38 5.07 26.01
CA ASN A 83 -4.11 6.25 25.54
C ASN A 83 -3.94 7.39 26.56
N ASP A 84 -2.92 8.20 26.35
CA ASP A 84 -2.64 9.43 27.10
C ASP A 84 -2.33 10.59 26.14
N PRO A 85 -3.37 11.24 25.58
CA PRO A 85 -3.21 12.27 24.56
C PRO A 85 -2.41 13.48 25.06
N LYS A 86 -2.36 13.73 26.38
CA LYS A 86 -1.59 14.84 26.96
C LYS A 86 -0.09 14.63 26.80
N ASN A 87 0.35 13.39 26.75
CA ASN A 87 1.75 12.99 26.52
C ASN A 87 1.99 12.52 25.08
N GLY A 88 1.04 12.76 24.16
CA GLY A 88 1.17 12.41 22.75
C GLY A 88 0.90 10.94 22.42
N LEU A 89 0.40 10.15 23.37
CA LEU A 89 0.07 8.73 23.17
C LEU A 89 -1.43 8.61 22.90
N SER A 90 -1.82 8.19 21.70
CA SER A 90 -3.23 8.16 21.27
C SER A 90 -3.60 6.81 20.67
N PHE A 91 -3.21 5.71 21.33
CA PHE A 91 -3.57 4.37 20.89
C PHE A 91 -5.06 4.10 21.09
N ASP A 92 -5.71 3.53 20.07
CA ASP A 92 -7.13 3.19 20.10
C ASP A 92 -7.36 1.96 19.20
N ALA A 93 -7.52 0.80 19.84
CA ALA A 93 -7.74 -0.47 19.15
C ALA A 93 -9.07 -0.53 18.37
N SER A 94 -10.01 0.40 18.63
CA SER A 94 -11.24 0.49 17.83
C SER A 94 -11.00 1.08 16.45
N LYS A 95 -9.88 1.78 16.24
CA LYS A 95 -9.56 2.42 14.95
C LYS A 95 -8.83 1.45 14.04
N ILE A 96 -9.31 1.38 12.80
CA ILE A 96 -8.66 0.64 11.72
C ILE A 96 -7.64 1.56 11.05
N LEU A 97 -6.41 1.06 10.90
CA LEU A 97 -5.25 1.78 10.41
C LEU A 97 -4.74 1.18 9.09
N ILE A 98 -4.28 2.07 8.20
CA ILE A 98 -3.56 1.70 6.99
C ILE A 98 -2.13 1.32 7.38
N ASP A 99 -1.59 0.28 6.75
CA ASP A 99 -0.16 -0.03 6.86
C ASP A 99 0.68 1.13 6.28
N PRO A 100 1.56 1.78 7.07
CA PRO A 100 2.40 2.87 6.59
C PRO A 100 3.35 2.47 5.45
N TYR A 101 3.58 1.17 5.26
CA TYR A 101 4.40 0.59 4.20
C TYR A 101 3.57 -0.01 3.06
N ALA A 102 2.26 0.25 3.02
CA ALA A 102 1.39 -0.23 1.95
C ALA A 102 1.83 0.29 0.58
N LYS A 103 1.98 -0.62 -0.39
CA LYS A 103 2.35 -0.28 -1.77
C LYS A 103 1.14 0.10 -2.63
N LYS A 104 -0.06 -0.27 -2.18
CA LYS A 104 -1.32 0.03 -2.84
C LYS A 104 -2.45 0.12 -1.82
N LEU A 105 -3.36 1.05 -2.06
CA LEU A 105 -4.65 1.14 -1.37
C LEU A 105 -5.76 0.71 -2.34
N ASN A 106 -6.80 0.07 -1.82
CA ASN A 106 -7.89 -0.44 -2.66
C ASN A 106 -8.77 0.65 -3.26
N ARG A 107 -8.88 1.81 -2.60
CA ARG A 107 -9.65 2.99 -3.04
C ARG A 107 -9.15 4.27 -2.36
N PRO A 108 -9.55 5.46 -2.82
CA PRO A 108 -9.39 6.70 -2.05
C PRO A 108 -10.09 6.62 -0.69
N VAL A 109 -9.53 7.33 0.29
CA VAL A 109 -10.17 7.49 1.61
C VAL A 109 -11.44 8.31 1.43
N ASP A 110 -12.55 7.83 2.00
CA ASP A 110 -13.79 8.58 2.06
C ASP A 110 -13.81 9.38 3.36
N TRP A 111 -13.60 10.69 3.26
CA TRP A 111 -13.44 11.54 4.43
C TRP A 111 -14.79 12.00 4.99
N ASN A 112 -15.21 11.39 6.10
CA ASN A 112 -16.41 11.80 6.83
C ASN A 112 -16.14 11.89 8.34
N TYR A 113 -16.09 13.12 8.85
CA TYR A 113 -15.72 13.41 10.24
C TYR A 113 -16.70 12.81 11.26
N ASP A 114 -18.00 12.91 11.01
CA ASP A 114 -19.05 12.50 11.95
C ASP A 114 -19.09 10.98 12.15
N LEU A 115 -18.71 10.22 11.11
CA LEU A 115 -18.72 8.75 11.13
C LEU A 115 -17.38 8.17 11.65
N TYR A 116 -16.31 8.97 11.66
CA TYR A 116 -15.00 8.59 12.19
C TYR A 116 -14.99 8.39 13.71
N LEU A 117 -15.94 9.00 14.43
CA LEU A 117 -16.01 8.92 15.89
C LEU A 117 -16.26 7.49 16.41
N ASN A 118 -17.02 6.68 15.67
CA ASN A 118 -17.40 5.33 16.09
C ASN A 118 -16.64 4.24 15.32
N ASP A 119 -17.10 3.86 14.12
CA ASP A 119 -16.51 2.81 13.28
C ASP A 119 -15.78 3.42 12.08
N SER A 120 -14.45 3.56 12.19
CA SER A 120 -13.62 4.08 11.10
C SER A 120 -13.37 3.03 10.00
N GLY A 121 -13.69 1.76 10.24
CA GLY A 121 -13.38 0.64 9.36
C GLY A 121 -13.98 0.79 7.97
N ARG A 122 -15.19 1.34 7.83
CA ARG A 122 -15.85 1.54 6.53
C ARG A 122 -15.32 2.72 5.72
N PHE A 123 -14.64 3.68 6.35
CA PHE A 123 -14.22 4.92 5.70
C PHE A 123 -12.75 4.88 5.27
N ILE A 124 -11.94 4.18 6.06
CA ILE A 124 -10.52 3.99 5.81
C ILE A 124 -10.30 2.95 4.71
N SER A 125 -9.49 3.31 3.72
CA SER A 125 -9.03 2.40 2.67
C SER A 125 -8.29 1.21 3.26
N LYS A 126 -8.37 0.06 2.60
CA LYS A 126 -7.60 -1.13 2.96
C LYS A 126 -6.30 -1.16 2.19
N SER A 127 -5.24 -1.57 2.87
CA SER A 127 -3.96 -1.89 2.25
C SER A 127 -4.12 -3.14 1.39
N VAL A 128 -3.42 -3.19 0.27
CA VAL A 128 -3.46 -4.32 -0.67
C VAL A 128 -2.09 -4.98 -0.70
N VAL A 129 -2.05 -6.31 -0.53
CA VAL A 129 -0.83 -7.09 -0.73
C VAL A 129 -0.43 -7.02 -2.20
N VAL A 130 0.81 -6.62 -2.48
CA VAL A 130 1.36 -6.49 -3.84
C VAL A 130 2.59 -7.38 -3.96
N ASP A 131 2.72 -8.09 -5.08
CA ASP A 131 3.94 -8.79 -5.45
C ASP A 131 4.88 -7.84 -6.21
N ASP A 132 6.02 -7.52 -5.62
CA ASP A 132 7.02 -6.62 -6.22
C ASP A 132 7.68 -7.22 -7.46
N ASN A 133 7.69 -8.55 -7.57
CA ASN A 133 8.38 -9.26 -8.64
C ASN A 133 7.44 -9.61 -9.81
N ALA A 134 6.15 -9.26 -9.71
CA ALA A 134 5.18 -9.56 -10.75
C ALA A 134 5.40 -8.76 -12.05
N PHE A 135 6.11 -7.63 -11.98
CA PHE A 135 6.36 -6.78 -13.15
C PHE A 135 7.70 -7.13 -13.82
N ASP A 136 7.65 -7.54 -15.09
CA ASP A 136 8.85 -7.76 -15.90
C ASP A 136 9.39 -6.43 -16.44
N TRP A 137 10.52 -6.00 -15.88
CA TRP A 137 11.21 -4.78 -16.30
C TRP A 137 11.96 -4.91 -17.64
N GLN A 138 11.97 -6.09 -18.28
CA GLN A 138 12.61 -6.34 -19.58
C GLN A 138 14.07 -5.86 -19.67
N GLY A 139 14.79 -5.91 -18.54
CA GLY A 139 16.18 -5.49 -18.45
C GLY A 139 16.44 -3.98 -18.53
N VAL A 140 15.40 -3.13 -18.41
CA VAL A 140 15.55 -1.68 -18.37
C VAL A 140 16.51 -1.26 -17.25
N LYS A 141 17.46 -0.36 -17.57
CA LYS A 141 18.46 0.19 -16.64
C LYS A 141 18.33 1.70 -16.54
N LYS A 142 18.75 2.25 -15.39
CA LYS A 142 18.81 3.70 -15.17
C LYS A 142 19.73 4.36 -16.23
N PRO A 143 19.29 5.44 -16.93
CA PRO A 143 20.05 6.06 -18.03
C PRO A 143 21.45 6.61 -17.70
N GLY A 144 21.77 6.85 -16.42
CA GLY A 144 23.13 7.23 -15.99
C GLY A 144 23.63 8.60 -16.48
N LEU A 145 22.75 9.53 -16.85
CA LEU A 145 23.13 10.86 -17.33
C LEU A 145 23.84 11.69 -16.25
N THR A 146 24.89 12.42 -16.67
CA THR A 146 25.59 13.40 -15.82
C THR A 146 24.81 14.72 -15.77
N LYS A 147 25.07 15.54 -14.74
CA LYS A 147 24.30 16.78 -14.50
C LYS A 147 24.40 17.77 -15.67
N ASP A 148 25.57 17.87 -16.28
CA ASP A 148 25.85 18.74 -17.44
C ASP A 148 25.11 18.30 -18.73
N ARG A 149 24.63 17.05 -18.78
CA ARG A 149 23.86 16.48 -19.88
C ARG A 149 22.37 16.34 -19.57
N THR A 150 21.91 16.90 -18.44
CA THR A 150 20.52 16.76 -17.96
C THR A 150 19.76 18.06 -18.17
N ILE A 151 18.60 17.98 -18.82
CA ILE A 151 17.58 19.05 -18.83
C ILE A 151 16.38 18.55 -18.02
N LEU A 152 15.96 19.32 -17.01
CA LEU A 152 14.82 18.96 -16.17
C LEU A 152 13.52 19.51 -16.79
N TYR A 153 12.53 18.65 -16.96
CA TYR A 153 11.18 19.02 -17.38
C TYR A 153 10.20 18.77 -16.23
N GLU A 154 9.75 19.84 -15.58
CA GLU A 154 8.75 19.76 -14.52
C GLU A 154 7.34 19.69 -15.12
N THR A 155 6.53 18.74 -14.66
CA THR A 155 5.18 18.57 -15.17
C THR A 155 4.24 17.92 -14.17
N HIS A 156 2.95 18.20 -14.32
CA HIS A 156 1.90 17.61 -13.50
C HIS A 156 1.32 16.37 -14.20
N VAL A 157 1.35 15.20 -13.56
CA VAL A 157 0.91 13.91 -14.16
C VAL A 157 -0.50 13.98 -14.75
N LYS A 158 -1.44 14.66 -14.09
CA LYS A 158 -2.82 14.87 -14.62
C LYS A 158 -2.90 16.00 -15.66
N GLY A 159 -2.02 16.99 -15.57
CA GLY A 159 -2.07 18.20 -16.39
C GLY A 159 -1.43 18.01 -17.75
N LEU A 160 -0.29 17.28 -17.79
CA LEU A 160 0.48 16.98 -19.00
C LEU A 160 -0.39 16.40 -20.12
N PRO A 161 -1.23 15.37 -19.86
CA PRO A 161 -2.04 14.78 -20.92
C PRO A 161 -3.27 15.64 -21.25
N SER A 162 -3.75 16.45 -20.31
CA SER A 162 -4.92 17.32 -20.50
C SER A 162 -4.67 18.46 -21.51
N TYR A 163 -3.42 18.95 -21.62
CA TYR A 163 -3.05 19.99 -22.59
C TYR A 163 -2.88 19.42 -24.02
N VAL A 164 -2.55 18.13 -24.14
CA VAL A 164 -2.37 17.42 -25.42
C VAL A 164 -3.66 16.74 -25.90
N MET A 165 -4.67 16.58 -25.03
CA MET A 165 -5.99 16.06 -25.40
C MET A 165 -6.76 16.87 -26.46
N ILE A 166 -6.35 18.10 -26.78
CA ILE A 166 -6.90 18.83 -27.94
C ILE A 166 -6.61 18.08 -29.27
N PHE A 167 -5.59 17.23 -29.31
CA PHE A 167 -5.18 16.48 -30.51
C PHE A 167 -5.48 14.99 -30.52
N LEU A 168 -5.96 14.40 -29.43
CA LEU A 168 -6.25 12.96 -29.36
C LEU A 168 -7.68 12.72 -28.85
N LYS A 169 -8.58 12.42 -29.81
CA LYS A 169 -9.95 11.96 -29.55
C LYS A 169 -9.90 10.60 -28.86
N ASN A 170 -10.42 10.55 -27.63
CA ASN A 170 -11.06 9.43 -26.92
C ASN A 170 -10.49 9.11 -25.54
N SER A 171 -11.45 8.76 -24.67
CA SER A 171 -11.37 8.37 -23.26
C SER A 171 -10.19 7.44 -22.95
N VAL A 172 -9.49 7.70 -21.85
CA VAL A 172 -8.40 6.83 -21.38
C VAL A 172 -8.62 6.55 -19.89
N GLU A 173 -8.89 5.29 -19.55
CA GLU A 173 -9.02 4.81 -18.17
C GLU A 173 -7.67 4.73 -17.42
N HIS A 174 -6.54 4.99 -18.09
CA HIS A 174 -5.20 4.87 -17.53
C HIS A 174 -4.29 6.06 -17.89
N ILE A 175 -4.18 7.03 -16.98
CA ILE A 175 -3.36 8.25 -17.12
C ILE A 175 -1.87 7.92 -17.34
N TRP A 176 -1.36 6.85 -16.72
CA TRP A 176 0.06 6.45 -16.81
C TRP A 176 0.49 5.97 -18.20
N ASP A 177 -0.37 5.22 -18.90
CA ASP A 177 -0.09 4.76 -20.27
C ASP A 177 0.01 5.94 -21.25
N LEU A 178 -0.81 6.97 -21.02
CA LEU A 178 -0.83 8.17 -21.83
C LEU A 178 0.47 8.99 -21.65
N VAL A 179 0.99 9.07 -20.42
CA VAL A 179 2.28 9.70 -20.14
C VAL A 179 3.42 8.97 -20.86
N ILE A 180 3.46 7.63 -20.81
CA ILE A 180 4.50 6.83 -21.49
C ILE A 180 4.48 7.10 -23.01
N ARG A 181 3.29 7.11 -23.63
CA ARG A 181 3.15 7.42 -25.06
C ARG A 181 3.64 8.83 -25.39
N MET A 182 3.35 9.83 -24.55
CA MET A 182 3.82 11.20 -24.78
C MET A 182 5.35 11.33 -24.69
N LEU A 183 6.00 10.63 -23.77
CA LEU A 183 7.46 10.64 -23.65
C LEU A 183 8.15 10.10 -24.92
N SER A 184 7.55 9.11 -25.59
CA SER A 184 8.06 8.60 -26.88
C SER A 184 7.98 9.62 -28.03
N SER A 185 7.07 10.58 -27.95
CA SER A 185 6.97 11.68 -28.92
C SER A 185 7.94 12.81 -28.62
N ILE A 186 8.19 13.11 -27.34
CA ILE A 186 9.15 14.14 -26.93
C ILE A 186 10.57 13.75 -27.38
N SER A 187 10.96 12.48 -27.27
CA SER A 187 12.28 12.03 -27.75
C SER A 187 12.47 12.22 -29.26
N ARG A 188 11.39 12.22 -30.05
CA ARG A 188 11.44 12.43 -31.52
C ARG A 188 11.49 13.91 -31.93
N ILE A 189 11.19 14.84 -31.04
CA ILE A 189 11.22 16.29 -31.33
C ILE A 189 12.66 16.83 -31.27
N TRP A 190 13.59 16.07 -30.68
CA TRP A 190 14.99 16.46 -30.49
C TRP A 190 15.98 15.60 -31.30
N GLU A 191 15.49 14.83 -32.28
CA GLU A 191 16.26 14.25 -33.40
C GLU A 191 16.07 15.09 -34.66
#